data_AF-A0A2M7Z372-F1
#
_entry.id   AF-A0A2M7Z372-F1
#
_cell.length_a   1.000
_cell.length_b   1.000
_cell.length_c   1.000
_cell.angle_alpha   90.00
_cell.angle_beta   90.00
_cell.angle_gamma   90.00
#
_symmetry.space_group_name_H-M   'P 1'
#
loop_
_entity.id
_entity.type
_entity.pdbx_description
1 polymer ?
#
loop_
_entity_poly.entity_id
_entity_poly.type
_entity_poly.pdbx_seq_one_letter_code
_entity_poly.pdbx_strand_id
1 'polypeptide(L)'
;MAKENLIRKKAIEILRRDKWIVWFAPKVKFQQTDVFGIIDLMALKGKRQKNIQLTTPPNVSAKRKKIINFLQKYKVELPVEIWAWNSRKKEFKKERINIKIREA
;
A
#
# COMPACT_ATOMS: atom_id res chain seq x y z
N MET A 1 3.56 8.96 15.01
CA MET A 1 3.89 9.76 13.81
C MET A 1 5.28 9.50 13.22
N ALA A 2 6.37 9.37 13.99
CA ALA A 2 7.72 9.18 13.44
C ALA A 2 7.95 7.86 12.65
N LYS A 3 7.31 6.76 13.05
CA LYS A 3 7.52 5.43 12.45
C LYS A 3 6.98 5.32 11.02
N GLU A 4 5.78 5.84 10.73
CA GLU A 4 5.19 5.76 9.39
C GLU A 4 5.92 6.64 8.38
N ASN A 5 6.32 7.85 8.77
CA ASN A 5 7.14 8.71 7.92
C ASN A 5 8.49 8.07 7.57
N LEU A 6 9.13 7.37 8.52
CA LEU A 6 10.36 6.64 8.27
C LEU A 6 10.17 5.49 7.27
N ILE A 7 9.12 4.68 7.47
CA ILE A 7 8.80 3.57 6.57
C ILE A 7 8.51 4.10 5.16
N ARG A 8 7.76 5.20 5.04
CA ARG A 8 7.47 5.85 3.76
C ARG A 8 8.74 6.31 3.04
N LYS A 9 9.64 7.00 3.74
CA LYS A 9 10.92 7.44 3.17
C LYS A 9 11.72 6.25 2.60
N LYS A 10 11.82 5.16 3.35
CA LYS A 10 12.51 3.93 2.92
C LYS A 10 11.87 3.27 1.70
N ALA A 11 10.55 3.20 1.65
CA ALA A 11 9.84 2.67 0.49
C ALA A 11 10.08 3.52 -0.76
N ILE A 12 9.99 4.85 -0.62
CA ILE A 12 10.25 5.80 -1.71
C ILE A 12 11.70 5.68 -2.21
N GLU A 13 12.67 5.55 -1.32
CA GLU A 13 14.08 5.37 -1.67
C GLU A 13 14.30 4.13 -2.54
N ILE A 14 13.76 2.98 -2.12
CA ILE A 14 13.84 1.73 -2.90
C ILE A 14 13.16 1.90 -4.27
N LEU A 15 11.94 2.44 -4.28
CA LEU A 15 11.18 2.64 -5.52
C LEU A 15 11.91 3.56 -6.50
N ARG A 16 12.45 4.69 -6.01
CA ARG A 16 13.20 5.64 -6.85
C ARG A 16 14.51 5.05 -7.37
N ARG A 17 15.25 4.33 -6.54
CA ARG A 17 16.46 3.60 -6.97
C ARG A 17 16.12 2.62 -8.10
N ASP A 18 14.97 1.97 -8.00
CA ASP A 18 14.46 1.04 -9.00
C ASP A 18 13.75 1.74 -10.18
N LYS A 19 13.90 3.08 -10.32
CA LYS A 19 13.35 3.92 -11.39
C LYS A 19 11.81 3.91 -11.49
N TRP A 20 11.11 3.85 -10.35
CA TRP A 20 9.67 4.09 -10.29
C TRP A 20 9.38 5.57 -10.05
N ILE A 21 8.33 6.08 -10.71
CA ILE A 21 7.72 7.38 -10.42
C ILE A 21 6.77 7.15 -9.25
N VAL A 22 6.95 7.88 -8.14
CA VAL A 22 6.19 7.63 -6.90
C VAL A 22 5.36 8.85 -6.55
N TRP A 23 4.08 8.61 -6.27
CA TRP A 23 3.15 9.60 -5.75
C TRP A 23 2.61 9.15 -4.40
N PHE A 24 2.38 10.13 -3.51
CA PHE A 24 1.71 9.91 -2.23
C PHE A 24 0.90 11.15 -1.86
N ALA A 25 -0.19 10.97 -1.13
CA ALA A 25 -1.08 12.07 -0.79
C ALA A 25 -0.39 13.07 0.17
N PRO A 26 -0.27 14.35 -0.19
CA PRO A 26 0.28 15.37 0.70
C PRO A 26 -0.78 15.78 1.75
N LYS A 27 -0.57 15.42 3.02
CA LYS A 27 -1.31 15.92 4.19
C LYS A 27 -2.85 15.99 4.01
N VAL A 28 -3.53 14.85 3.96
CA VAL A 28 -5.00 14.81 3.84
C VAL A 28 -5.63 14.18 5.09
N LYS A 29 -6.69 14.79 5.63
CA LYS A 29 -7.63 14.11 6.55
C LYS A 29 -8.49 13.18 5.70
N PHE A 30 -8.11 11.91 5.59
CA PHE A 30 -8.82 10.95 4.75
C PHE A 30 -10.25 10.71 5.24
N GLN A 31 -11.21 10.76 4.33
CA GLN A 31 -12.55 10.25 4.56
C GLN A 31 -12.54 8.72 4.46
N GLN A 32 -13.48 8.05 5.12
CA GLN A 32 -13.52 6.58 5.17
C GLN A 32 -13.70 5.92 3.80
N THR A 33 -14.22 6.68 2.84
CA THR A 33 -14.46 6.29 1.43
C THR A 33 -13.24 6.47 0.53
N ASP A 34 -12.18 7.13 0.99
CA ASP A 34 -11.03 7.45 0.14
C ASP A 34 -10.24 6.18 -0.19
N VAL A 35 -9.86 6.03 -1.46
CA VAL A 35 -8.98 4.96 -1.92
C VAL A 35 -7.64 4.98 -1.16
N PHE A 36 -7.20 6.16 -0.69
CA PHE A 36 -6.03 6.32 0.17
C PHE A 36 -6.21 5.75 1.58
N GLY A 37 -7.41 5.35 1.97
CA GLY A 37 -7.65 4.54 3.16
C GLY A 37 -7.00 3.14 3.08
N ILE A 38 -6.69 2.67 1.86
CA ILE A 38 -6.04 1.37 1.59
C ILE A 38 -4.77 1.48 0.72
N ILE A 39 -4.34 2.70 0.37
CA ILE A 39 -3.13 2.97 -0.42
C ILE A 39 -2.38 4.15 0.20
N ASP A 40 -1.17 3.92 0.68
CA ASP A 40 -0.30 4.99 1.19
C ASP A 40 0.58 5.59 0.08
N LEU A 41 1.00 4.76 -0.88
CA LEU A 41 1.86 5.13 -2.01
C LEU A 41 1.34 4.51 -3.31
N MET A 42 1.39 5.27 -4.40
CA MET A 42 1.28 4.73 -5.76
C MET A 42 2.62 4.85 -6.46
N ALA A 43 3.02 3.83 -7.19
CA ALA A 43 4.24 3.86 -7.99
C ALA A 43 4.01 3.34 -9.41
N LEU A 44 4.54 4.05 -10.40
CA LEU A 44 4.39 3.76 -11.83
C LEU A 44 5.75 3.51 -12.49
N LYS A 45 5.83 2.53 -13.40
CA LYS A 45 7.01 2.25 -14.22
C LYS A 45 6.59 1.60 -15.54
N GLY A 46 6.62 2.36 -16.63
CA GLY A 46 6.07 1.93 -17.91
C GLY A 46 4.59 1.55 -17.76
N LYS A 47 4.20 0.34 -18.22
CA LYS A 47 2.83 -0.19 -18.09
C LYS A 47 2.53 -0.82 -16.72
N ARG A 48 3.45 -0.72 -15.75
CA ARG A 48 3.32 -1.34 -14.43
C ARG A 48 2.91 -0.30 -13.40
N GLN A 49 1.98 -0.68 -12.53
CA GLN A 49 1.54 0.09 -11.36
C GLN A 49 1.66 -0.74 -10.09
N LYS A 50 2.02 -0.07 -9.00
CA LYS A 50 1.98 -0.60 -7.64
C LYS A 50 1.12 0.29 -6.77
N ASN A 51 0.08 -0.28 -6.18
CA ASN A 51 -0.71 0.35 -5.13
C ASN A 51 -0.21 -0.22 -3.80
N ILE A 52 0.43 0.60 -2.98
CA ILE A 52 1.18 0.11 -1.82
C ILE A 52 0.56 0.64 -0.53
N GLN A 53 0.20 -0.27 0.37
CA GLN A 53 -0.06 0.02 1.77
C GLN A 53 1.19 -0.31 2.58
N LEU A 54 1.71 0.68 3.28
CA LEU A 54 2.84 0.54 4.19
C LEU A 54 2.37 0.11 5.58
N THR A 55 3.16 -0.73 6.23
CA THR A 55 2.87 -1.18 7.60
C THR A 55 4.11 -1.73 8.31
N THR A 56 3.92 -2.29 9.49
CA THR A 56 4.89 -3.12 10.22
C THR A 56 4.41 -4.57 10.28
N PRO A 57 5.30 -5.56 10.49
CA PRO A 57 4.94 -6.98 10.49
C PRO A 57 3.74 -7.36 11.39
N PRO A 58 3.61 -6.84 12.63
CA PRO A 58 2.46 -7.17 13.49
C PRO A 58 1.10 -6.73 12.93
N ASN A 59 1.09 -5.71 12.07
CA ASN A 59 -0.13 -5.08 11.57
C ASN A 59 -0.56 -5.61 10.19
N VAL A 60 0.17 -6.56 9.59
CA VAL A 60 -0.11 -7.06 8.23
C VAL A 60 -1.51 -7.67 8.14
N SER A 61 -1.89 -8.55 9.09
CA SER A 61 -3.20 -9.21 9.08
C SER A 61 -4.37 -8.21 9.18
N ALA A 62 -4.23 -7.17 10.01
CA ALA A 62 -5.22 -6.12 10.14
C ALA A 62 -5.37 -5.30 8.84
N LYS A 63 -4.24 -4.93 8.21
CA LYS A 63 -4.24 -4.22 6.92
C LYS A 63 -4.83 -5.08 5.80
N ARG A 64 -4.51 -6.38 5.75
CA ARG A 64 -5.11 -7.33 4.80
C ARG A 64 -6.62 -7.35 4.89
N LYS A 65 -7.16 -7.53 6.11
CA LYS A 65 -8.61 -7.53 6.34
C LYS A 65 -9.24 -6.21 5.90
N LYS A 66 -8.62 -5.07 6.23
CA LYS A 66 -9.09 -3.74 5.81
C LYS A 66 -9.16 -3.60 4.28
N ILE A 67 -8.11 -4.01 3.57
CA ILE A 67 -8.04 -3.94 2.10
C ILE A 67 -9.11 -4.82 1.48
N ILE A 68 -9.20 -6.09 1.88
CA ILE A 68 -10.18 -7.04 1.33
C ILE A 68 -11.60 -6.52 1.55
N ASN A 69 -11.92 -6.10 2.78
CA ASN A 69 -13.25 -5.57 3.11
C ASN A 69 -13.60 -4.33 2.28
N PHE A 70 -12.65 -3.41 2.08
CA PHE A 70 -12.86 -2.22 1.24
C PHE A 70 -13.17 -2.62 -0.21
N LEU A 71 -12.31 -3.45 -0.81
CA LEU A 71 -12.46 -3.85 -2.21
C LEU A 71 -13.76 -4.62 -2.45
N GLN A 72 -14.14 -5.51 -1.54
CA GLN A 72 -15.42 -6.23 -1.61
C GLN A 72 -16.63 -5.30 -1.44
N LYS A 73 -16.61 -4.45 -0.41
CA LYS A 73 -17.71 -3.51 -0.10
C LYS A 73 -18.02 -2.60 -1.29
N TYR A 74 -16.98 -2.11 -1.96
CA TYR A 74 -17.11 -1.19 -3.08
C TYR A 74 -17.07 -1.87 -4.45
N LYS A 75 -17.00 -3.21 -4.51
CA LYS A 75 -16.93 -4.01 -5.75
C LYS A 75 -15.81 -3.56 -6.69
N VAL A 76 -14.62 -3.28 -6.13
CA VAL A 76 -13.46 -2.78 -6.88
C VAL A 76 -12.43 -3.88 -7.08
N GLU A 77 -12.03 -4.12 -8.33
CA GLU A 77 -10.86 -4.93 -8.67
C GLU A 77 -9.60 -4.05 -8.72
N LEU A 78 -8.86 -4.01 -7.62
CA LEU A 78 -7.62 -3.26 -7.54
C LEU A 78 -6.54 -4.06 -6.81
N PRO A 79 -5.46 -4.47 -7.49
CA PRO A 79 -4.33 -5.13 -6.84
C PRO A 79 -3.66 -4.17 -5.86
N VAL A 80 -3.50 -4.59 -4.60
CA VAL A 80 -2.82 -3.83 -3.55
C VAL A 80 -1.69 -4.65 -2.95
N GLU A 81 -0.53 -4.04 -2.81
CA GLU A 81 0.64 -4.63 -2.14
C GLU A 81 0.75 -4.10 -0.70
N ILE A 82 0.85 -5.00 0.28
CA ILE A 82 1.23 -4.65 1.65
C ILE A 82 2.75 -4.75 1.75
N TRP A 83 3.39 -3.65 2.13
CA TRP A 83 4.84 -3.59 2.36
C TRP A 83 5.09 -3.37 3.86
N ALA A 84 5.51 -4.43 4.54
CA ALA A 84 5.78 -4.42 5.97
C ALA A 84 7.27 -4.25 6.25
N TRP A 85 7.68 -3.11 6.84
CA TRP A 85 9.08 -2.88 7.17
C TRP A 85 9.51 -3.70 8.39
N ASN A 86 10.41 -4.65 8.16
CA ASN A 86 11.10 -5.37 9.21
C ASN A 86 12.35 -4.58 9.65
N SER A 87 12.26 -3.89 10.78
CA SER A 87 13.36 -3.07 11.30
C SER A 87 14.61 -3.87 11.67
N ARG A 88 14.46 -5.13 12.10
CA ARG A 88 15.59 -6.00 12.46
C ARG A 88 16.39 -6.42 11.22
N LYS A 89 15.68 -6.81 10.16
CA LYS A 89 16.28 -7.27 8.89
C LYS A 89 16.55 -6.14 7.90
N LYS A 90 16.11 -4.92 8.20
CA LYS A 90 16.20 -3.73 7.33
C LYS A 90 15.63 -3.99 5.91
N GLU A 91 14.49 -4.67 5.83
CA GLU A 91 13.85 -5.04 4.57
C GLU A 91 12.33 -4.92 4.63
N PHE A 92 11.68 -4.90 3.46
CA PHE A 92 10.23 -4.99 3.35
C PHE A 92 9.79 -6.43 3.08
N LYS A 93 8.98 -7.00 3.98
CA LYS A 93 8.19 -8.20 3.65
C LYS A 93 6.98 -7.74 2.84
N LYS A 94 6.82 -8.27 1.63
CA LYS A 94 5.78 -7.87 0.68
C LYS A 94 4.73 -8.96 0.54
N GLU A 95 3.47 -8.55 0.48
CA GLU A 95 2.33 -9.42 0.20
C GLU A 95 1.45 -8.74 -0.83
N ARG A 96 0.92 -9.49 -1.80
CA ARG A 96 0.03 -8.95 -2.83
C ARG A 96 -1.38 -9.50 -2.64
N ILE A 97 -2.34 -8.60 -2.54
CA ILE A 97 -3.76 -8.89 -2.51
C ILE A 97 -4.32 -8.62 -3.90
N ASN A 98 -4.99 -9.62 -4.45
CA ASN A 98 -5.73 -9.51 -5.70
C ASN A 98 -7.03 -10.28 -5.53
N ILE A 99 -8.16 -9.58 -5.51
CA ILE A 99 -9.47 -10.22 -5.44
C ILE A 99 -10.13 -10.10 -6.81
N LYS A 100 -10.88 -11.14 -7.20
CA LYS A 100 -11.79 -11.07 -8.34
C LYS A 100 -13.18 -10.80 -7.81
N ILE A 101 -13.87 -9.85 -8.40
CA ILE A 101 -15.28 -9.58 -8.13
C ILE A 101 -16.07 -10.31 -9.22
N ARG A 102 -17.00 -11.17 -8.82
CA ARG A 102 -17.94 -11.75 -9.79
C ARG A 102 -18.93 -10.66 -10.18
N GLU A 103 -19.09 -10.44 -11.47
CA GLU A 103 -20.21 -9.63 -11.99
C GLU A 103 -21.53 -10.31 -11.59
N ALA A 104 -22.52 -9.48 -11.23
CA ALA A 104 -23.85 -9.93 -10.86
C ALA A 104 -24.70 -10.14 -12.11
#